data_AF-A0A961Q5S5-F1
#
_entry.id   AF-A0A961Q5S5-F1
#
_cell.length_a   1.000
_cell.length_b   1.000
_cell.length_c   1.000
_cell.angle_alpha   90.00
_cell.angle_beta   90.00
_cell.angle_gamma   90.00
#
_symmetry.space_group_name_H-M   'P 1'
#
loop_
_entity.id
_entity.type
_entity.pdbx_description
1 polymer ?
#
loop_
_entity_poly.entity_id
_entity_poly.type
_entity_poly.pdbx_seq_one_letter_code
_entity_poly.pdbx_strand_id
1 'polypeptide(L)' 'DGPKQDNSGSDILSGGKGDDEIWGYDGGDTLLGGEGGDHLYGGADRDTLKGGDGDDFLYGQEGKDDL' A
#
# COMPACT_ATOMS: atom_id res chain seq x y z
N ASP A 1 -8.31 12.03 -3.29
CA ASP A 1 -8.12 11.65 -4.70
C ASP A 1 -8.77 10.28 -4.93
N GLY A 2 -8.70 9.70 -6.13
CA GLY A 2 -9.20 8.34 -6.38
C GLY A 2 -8.22 7.26 -5.88
N PRO A 3 -8.61 5.98 -5.91
CA PRO A 3 -7.74 4.88 -5.48
C PRO A 3 -6.47 4.80 -6.35
N LYS A 4 -5.34 4.49 -5.71
CA LYS A 4 -4.05 4.25 -6.37
C LYS A 4 -3.83 2.75 -6.51
N GLN A 5 -3.55 2.32 -7.73
CA GLN A 5 -3.46 0.91 -8.09
C GLN A 5 -2.35 0.73 -9.12
N ASP A 6 -1.61 -0.35 -9.02
CA ASP A 6 -0.70 -0.82 -10.06
C ASP A 6 -1.34 -1.95 -10.88
N ASN A 7 -0.51 -2.73 -11.57
CA ASN A 7 -0.96 -3.88 -12.36
C ASN A 7 -0.22 -5.17 -12.01
N SER A 8 1.05 -5.29 -12.38
CA SER A 8 1.86 -6.49 -12.22
C SER A 8 3.34 -6.11 -12.20
N GLY A 9 4.10 -6.73 -11.31
CA GLY A 9 5.51 -6.46 -11.11
C GLY A 9 5.73 -5.53 -9.92
N SER A 10 6.98 -5.39 -9.49
CA SER A 10 7.34 -4.57 -8.33
C SER A 10 7.24 -3.07 -8.63
N ASP A 11 6.32 -2.40 -7.92
CA ASP A 11 6.04 -0.98 -8.04
C ASP A 11 6.22 -0.20 -6.73
N ILE A 12 6.23 1.13 -6.83
CA ILE A 12 6.24 2.04 -5.68
C ILE A 12 5.02 2.96 -5.80
N LEU A 13 4.09 2.82 -4.86
CA LEU A 13 2.85 3.60 -4.78
C LEU A 13 2.88 4.51 -3.55
N SER A 14 2.43 5.76 -3.71
CA SER A 14 2.35 6.71 -2.60
C SER A 14 1.04 7.50 -2.61
N GLY A 15 0.33 7.52 -1.48
CA GLY A 15 -0.92 8.25 -1.23
C GLY A 15 -0.69 9.76 -1.09
N GLY A 16 0.18 10.16 -0.18
CA GLY A 16 0.59 11.54 0.01
C GLY A 16 -0.14 12.21 1.15
N LYS A 17 -1.19 12.99 0.87
CA LYS A 17 -1.98 13.68 1.90
C LYS A 17 -3.45 13.30 1.76
N GLY A 18 -4.12 13.20 2.89
CA GLY A 18 -5.52 12.81 2.99
C GLY A 18 -5.66 11.29 3.11
N ASP A 19 -6.88 10.83 3.36
CA ASP A 19 -7.17 9.40 3.49
C ASP A 19 -7.11 8.74 2.11
N ASP A 20 -6.12 7.86 1.90
CA ASP A 20 -5.86 7.20 0.63
C ASP A 20 -6.20 5.71 0.65
N GLU A 21 -6.50 5.17 -0.53
CA GLU A 21 -6.70 3.73 -0.77
C GLU A 21 -5.69 3.26 -1.83
N ILE A 22 -4.81 2.32 -1.47
CA ILE A 22 -3.66 1.90 -2.29
C ILE A 22 -3.63 0.37 -2.43
N TRP A 23 -3.50 -0.14 -3.66
CA TRP A 23 -3.46 -1.57 -4.00
C TRP A 23 -2.21 -1.94 -4.82
N GLY A 24 -1.48 -3.00 -4.40
CA GLY A 24 -0.26 -3.52 -5.06
C GLY A 24 -0.43 -4.77 -5.95
N TYR A 25 -1.53 -5.51 -5.78
CA TYR A 25 -1.85 -6.70 -6.59
C TYR A 25 -0.72 -7.76 -6.66
N ASP A 26 -0.08 -7.96 -7.81
CA ASP A 26 0.92 -9.02 -8.01
C ASP A 26 2.30 -8.36 -8.14
N GLY A 27 3.22 -8.60 -7.21
CA GLY A 27 4.52 -7.95 -7.26
C GLY A 27 5.16 -7.87 -5.89
N GLY A 28 6.46 -7.57 -5.84
CA GLY A 28 7.06 -7.17 -4.56
C GLY A 28 6.96 -5.67 -4.42
N ASP A 29 5.90 -5.14 -3.82
CA ASP A 29 5.53 -3.74 -3.92
C ASP A 29 5.95 -2.91 -2.70
N THR A 30 6.05 -1.59 -2.91
CA THR A 30 6.22 -0.63 -1.81
C THR A 30 5.05 0.35 -1.80
N LEU A 31 4.21 0.24 -0.77
CA LEU A 31 3.02 1.07 -0.58
C LEU A 31 3.27 2.07 0.56
N LEU A 32 3.13 3.36 0.27
CA LEU A 32 3.33 4.46 1.22
C LEU A 32 2.05 5.27 1.36
N GLY A 33 1.36 5.22 2.51
CA GLY A 33 0.12 5.95 2.76
C GLY A 33 0.36 7.47 2.78
N GLY A 34 1.10 7.95 3.77
CA GLY A 34 1.44 9.37 3.89
C GLY A 34 0.80 10.00 5.12
N GLU A 35 0.20 11.18 4.97
CA GLU A 35 -0.60 11.83 6.01
C GLU A 35 -2.08 11.48 5.79
N GLY A 36 -2.78 10.91 6.77
CA GLY A 36 -4.19 10.52 6.61
C GLY A 36 -4.48 9.18 7.29
N GLY A 37 -5.75 8.77 7.32
CA GLY A 37 -6.12 7.41 7.70
C GLY A 37 -6.19 6.52 6.46
N ASP A 38 -5.10 5.82 6.15
CA ASP A 38 -4.94 5.15 4.86
C ASP A 38 -5.35 3.67 4.88
N HIS A 39 -5.69 3.14 3.71
CA HIS A 39 -5.93 1.71 3.48
C HIS A 39 -4.96 1.18 2.43
N LEU A 40 -4.03 0.32 2.85
CA LEU A 40 -2.99 -0.26 2.01
C LEU A 40 -3.21 -1.77 1.86
N TYR A 41 -3.24 -2.25 0.63
CA TYR A 41 -3.42 -3.66 0.27
C TYR A 41 -2.23 -4.14 -0.57
N GLY A 42 -1.35 -4.96 0.03
CA GLY A 42 -0.11 -5.46 -0.57
C GLY A 42 -0.39 -6.34 -1.78
N GLY A 43 -0.97 -7.51 -1.53
CA GLY A 43 -1.43 -8.40 -2.59
C GLY A 43 -0.71 -9.74 -2.50
N ALA A 44 -0.14 -10.20 -3.59
CA ALA A 44 0.68 -11.40 -3.65
C ALA A 44 2.17 -11.04 -3.63
N ASP A 45 3.00 -12.01 -3.23
CA ASP A 45 4.47 -11.94 -3.18
C ASP A 45 5.05 -11.33 -1.88
N ARG A 46 5.91 -10.31 -1.93
CA ARG A 46 6.56 -9.79 -0.72
C ARG A 46 6.58 -8.29 -0.79
N ASP A 47 5.74 -7.70 0.05
CA ASP A 47 5.50 -6.27 0.02
C ASP A 47 6.14 -5.54 1.18
N THR A 48 6.28 -4.23 1.01
CA THR A 48 6.59 -3.26 2.05
C THR A 48 5.45 -2.25 2.13
N LEU A 49 4.67 -2.31 3.21
CA LEU A 49 3.58 -1.38 3.47
C LEU A 49 4.03 -0.41 4.56
N LYS A 50 3.73 0.87 4.38
CA LYS A 50 3.93 1.89 5.41
C LYS A 50 2.77 2.87 5.37
N GLY A 51 1.93 2.84 6.40
CA GLY A 51 0.78 3.74 6.56
C GLY A 51 1.24 5.19 6.62
N GLY A 52 1.79 5.62 7.75
CA GLY A 52 2.42 6.93 7.86
C GLY A 52 1.90 7.65 9.09
N ASP A 53 1.49 8.90 8.93
CA ASP A 53 0.89 9.70 9.98
C ASP A 53 -0.63 9.53 9.94
N GLY A 54 -1.20 8.86 10.94
CA GLY A 54 -2.66 8.70 11.07
C GLY A 54 -3.03 7.31 11.58
N ASP A 55 -4.32 7.00 11.53
CA ASP A 55 -4.83 5.67 11.90
C ASP A 55 -5.01 4.85 10.62
N ASP A 56 -4.03 4.00 10.31
CA ASP A 56 -3.95 3.27 9.04
C ASP A 56 -4.39 1.80 9.16
N PHE A 57 -4.87 1.26 8.04
CA PHE A 57 -5.13 -0.16 7.84
C PHE A 57 -4.18 -0.75 6.79
N LEU A 58 -3.29 -1.64 7.23
CA LEU A 58 -2.34 -2.32 6.36
C LEU A 58 -2.71 -3.79 6.24
N TYR A 59 -2.98 -4.23 5.01
CA TYR A 59 -3.28 -5.62 4.66
C TYR A 59 -2.20 -6.15 3.72
N GLY A 60 -1.19 -6.84 4.25
CA GLY A 60 -0.14 -7.47 3.42
C GLY A 60 -0.66 -8.57 2.49
N GLN A 61 -1.75 -9.25 2.88
CA GLN A 61 -2.36 -10.36 2.14
C GLN A 61 -1.44 -11.59 2.00
N GLU A 62 -1.16 -12.07 0.79
CA GLU A 62 -0.40 -13.29 0.55
C GLU A 62 1.09 -13.00 0.42
N GLY A 63 1.89 -13.36 1.42
CA GLY A 63 3.29 -13.04 1.32
C GLY A 63 4.07 -13.14 2.60
N LYS A 64 5.32 -12.69 2.53
CA LYS A 64 6.14 -12.42 3.71
C LYS A 64 6.42 -10.93 3.77
N ASP A 65 5.44 -10.19 4.26
CA ASP A 65 5.40 -8.74 4.11
C ASP A 65 6.05 -8.03 5.30
N ASP A 66 6.52 -6.83 5.03
CA ASP A 66 7.00 -5.88 6.01
C ASP A 66 5.92 -4.78 6.16
N LEU A 67 5.31 -4.62 7.35
CA LEU A 67 4.22 -3.68 7.65
C LEU A 67 4.61 -2.66 8.75
#